data_AF-A0A5K7X0J1-F1
#
_entry.id   AF-A0A5K7X0J1-F1
#
_cell.length_a   1.000
_cell.length_b   1.000
_cell.length_c   1.000
_cell.angle_alpha   90.00
_cell.angle_beta   90.00
_cell.angle_gamma   90.00
#
_symmetry.space_group_name_H-M   'P 1'
#
loop_
_entity.id
_entity.type
_entity.pdbx_description
1 polymer ?
#
loop_
_entity_poly.entity_id
_entity_poly.type
_entity_poly.pdbx_seq_one_letter_code
_entity_poly.pdbx_strand_id
1 'polypeptide(L)'
;MFGKLVPVYREKESFTLFYDTDKKQLYRFPHRGKIGGFSWFYLLPLLVLYVSSFLNDLYQPYGSLVLNLVCSIILLPIGYSIARVFYKGYYIQNKNCGYYLDQENLLNYEEQGKKQFVRECIGTLCSIVVMIIGFVVFFVFNQLQGLIIGGIGYIVVWIFLLMNPYSRLQLYKKIQRGEIKL
;
A
#
# COMPACT_ATOMS: atom_id res chain seq x y z
N MET A 1 -7.80 10.67 10.40
CA MET A 1 -8.41 11.66 9.49
C MET A 1 -8.33 11.27 8.00
N PHE A 2 -8.25 9.97 7.63
CA PHE A 2 -8.31 9.49 6.23
C PHE A 2 -9.59 8.70 5.92
N GLY A 3 -10.40 8.31 6.92
CA GLY A 3 -11.58 7.45 6.70
C GLY A 3 -12.69 8.06 5.84
N LYS A 4 -12.60 9.35 5.51
CA LYS A 4 -13.58 10.08 4.69
C LYS A 4 -13.01 10.66 3.39
N LEU A 5 -11.70 10.51 3.17
CA LEU A 5 -11.02 10.98 1.97
C LEU A 5 -10.74 9.78 1.09
N VAL A 6 -11.34 9.77 -0.10
CA VAL A 6 -11.19 8.66 -1.05
C VAL A 6 -10.26 9.08 -2.17
N PRO A 7 -9.13 8.38 -2.41
CA PRO A 7 -8.23 8.72 -3.50
C PRO A 7 -8.89 8.42 -4.85
N VAL A 8 -9.04 9.44 -5.69
CA VAL A 8 -9.58 9.33 -7.06
C VAL A 8 -8.45 8.97 -8.02
N TYR A 9 -7.44 9.82 -8.07
CA TYR A 9 -6.39 9.76 -9.08
C TYR A 9 -5.05 10.15 -8.47
N ARG A 10 -3.98 9.47 -8.86
CA ARG A 10 -2.61 9.77 -8.46
C ARG A 10 -1.80 10.12 -9.71
N GLU A 11 -1.45 11.40 -9.81
CA GLU A 11 -0.46 11.88 -10.78
C GLU A 11 0.93 11.40 -10.32
N LYS A 12 1.75 10.88 -11.24
CA LYS A 12 3.05 10.31 -10.91
C LYS A 12 3.90 11.30 -10.10
N GLU A 13 4.23 10.92 -8.87
CA GLU A 13 5.16 11.62 -7.96
C GLU A 13 4.84 13.12 -7.71
N SER A 14 3.63 13.57 -8.04
CA SER A 14 3.24 14.98 -7.96
C SER A 14 2.13 15.18 -6.93
N PHE A 15 0.98 14.53 -7.12
CA PHE A 15 -0.15 14.67 -6.20
C PHE A 15 -1.13 13.50 -6.28
N THR A 16 -2.01 13.43 -5.29
CA THR A 16 -3.22 12.61 -5.33
C THR A 16 -4.44 13.47 -5.11
N LEU A 17 -5.44 13.31 -5.97
CA LEU A 17 -6.76 13.88 -5.81
C LEU A 17 -7.55 13.01 -4.83
N PHE A 18 -8.04 13.62 -3.76
CA PHE A 18 -8.91 12.99 -2.78
C PHE A 18 -10.29 13.63 -2.85
N TYR A 19 -11.32 12.80 -2.90
CA TYR A 19 -12.69 13.24 -2.74
C TYR A 19 -13.10 13.17 -1.28
N ASP A 20 -13.53 14.29 -0.73
CA ASP A 20 -14.15 14.36 0.60
C ASP A 20 -15.65 14.11 0.48
N THR A 21 -16.10 12.99 1.03
CA THR A 21 -17.50 12.58 0.95
C THR A 21 -18.46 13.49 1.71
N ASP A 22 -18.00 14.19 2.75
CA ASP A 22 -18.84 15.07 3.57
C ASP A 22 -18.99 16.43 2.89
N LYS A 23 -17.86 16.98 2.42
CA LYS A 23 -17.81 18.31 1.82
C LYS A 23 -18.16 18.32 0.33
N LYS A 24 -18.25 17.14 -0.30
CA LYS A 24 -18.45 16.96 -1.74
C LYS A 24 -17.45 17.76 -2.58
N GLN A 25 -16.19 17.78 -2.15
CA GLN A 25 -15.13 18.56 -2.78
C GLN A 25 -13.90 17.68 -3.07
N LEU A 26 -13.18 18.03 -4.12
CA LEU A 26 -11.87 17.47 -4.40
C LEU A 26 -10.78 18.29 -3.73
N TYR A 27 -9.85 17.57 -3.09
CA TYR A 27 -8.63 18.10 -2.51
C TYR A 27 -7.43 17.52 -3.23
N ARG A 28 -6.46 18.38 -3.57
CA ARG A 28 -5.19 17.97 -4.15
C ARG A 28 -4.15 17.87 -3.04
N PHE A 29 -3.67 16.65 -2.75
CA PHE A 29 -2.62 16.43 -1.77
C PHE A 29 -1.29 16.18 -2.51
N PRO A 30 -0.30 17.08 -2.39
CA PRO A 30 1.01 16.84 -2.98
C PRO A 30 1.72 15.68 -2.27
N HIS A 31 2.51 14.93 -3.03
CA HIS A 31 3.39 13.91 -2.46
C HIS A 31 4.58 14.60 -1.77
N ARG A 32 5.10 14.01 -0.68
CA ARG A 32 6.42 14.44 -0.19
C ARG A 32 7.42 14.10 -1.30
N GLY A 33 8.04 15.13 -1.87
CA GLY A 33 8.86 15.04 -3.10
C GLY A 33 9.88 13.91 -3.07
N LYS A 34 10.33 13.51 -4.27
CA LYS A 34 11.25 12.41 -4.56
C LYS A 34 12.20 12.12 -3.39
N ILE A 35 11.94 11.03 -2.66
CA ILE A 35 13.00 10.36 -1.91
C ILE A 35 14.04 10.00 -2.97
N GLY A 36 15.15 10.75 -2.96
CA GLY A 36 16.18 10.69 -3.99
C GLY A 36 16.69 9.27 -4.21
N GLY A 37 16.82 8.90 -5.48
CA GLY A 37 17.52 7.70 -5.94
C GLY A 37 16.73 6.40 -5.79
N PHE A 38 16.14 5.94 -6.90
CA PHE A 38 15.63 4.58 -7.10
C PHE A 38 16.65 3.48 -6.68
N SER A 39 17.94 3.80 -6.55
CA SER A 39 19.00 2.91 -6.09
C SER A 39 18.82 2.38 -4.67
N TRP A 40 18.23 3.15 -3.74
CA TRP A 40 17.98 2.68 -2.37
C TRP A 40 16.90 1.58 -2.32
N PHE A 41 15.95 1.61 -3.24
CA PHE A 41 14.95 0.54 -3.43
C PHE A 41 15.60 -0.76 -3.95
N TYR A 42 16.68 -0.61 -4.72
CA TYR A 42 17.70 -1.59 -5.10
C TYR A 42 18.34 -2.34 -3.94
N LEU A 43 18.93 -1.54 -3.06
CA LEU A 43 19.88 -2.00 -2.05
C LEU A 43 19.19 -2.51 -0.79
N LEU A 44 18.01 -1.97 -0.45
CA LEU A 44 17.30 -2.34 0.77
C LEU A 44 16.88 -3.83 0.78
N PRO A 45 16.29 -4.41 -0.29
CA PRO A 45 15.95 -5.83 -0.32
C PRO A 45 17.19 -6.72 -0.24
N LEU A 46 18.29 -6.35 -0.92
CA LEU A 46 19.54 -7.10 -0.88
C LEU A 46 20.16 -7.10 0.52
N LEU A 47 20.15 -5.96 1.21
CA LEU A 47 20.62 -5.83 2.58
C LEU A 47 19.75 -6.63 3.54
N VAL A 48 18.42 -6.58 3.37
CA VAL A 48 17.48 -7.37 4.16
C VAL A 48 17.71 -8.87 3.95
N LEU A 49 17.95 -9.31 2.70
CA LEU A 49 18.27 -10.71 2.41
C LEU A 49 19.61 -11.12 3.00
N TYR A 50 20.65 -10.27 2.93
CA TYR A 50 21.95 -10.56 3.54
C TYR A 50 21.84 -10.71 5.07
N VAL A 51 21.22 -9.74 5.75
CA VAL A 51 20.98 -9.78 7.19
C VAL A 51 20.10 -10.97 7.58
N SER A 52 19.15 -11.36 6.71
CA SER A 52 18.29 -12.50 6.97
C SER A 52 19.04 -13.82 7.05
N SER A 53 20.16 -13.98 6.34
CA SER A 53 20.98 -15.21 6.44
C SER A 53 21.57 -15.34 7.83
N PHE A 54 22.15 -14.25 8.36
CA PHE A 54 22.68 -14.23 9.72
C PHE A 54 21.60 -14.49 10.78
N LEU A 55 20.42 -13.89 10.61
CA LEU A 55 19.28 -14.14 11.50
C LEU A 55 18.77 -15.58 11.40
N ASN A 56 18.84 -16.18 10.21
CA ASN A 56 18.46 -17.58 10.00
C ASN A 56 19.39 -18.51 10.79
N ASP A 57 20.70 -18.27 10.78
CA ASP A 57 21.66 -19.09 11.53
C ASP A 57 21.42 -19.03 13.04
N LEU A 58 20.98 -17.88 13.57
CA LEU A 58 20.54 -17.75 14.96
C LEU A 58 19.21 -18.45 15.24
N TYR A 59 18.34 -18.53 14.22
CA TYR A 59 17.01 -19.12 14.31
C TYR A 59 17.04 -20.66 14.26
N GLN A 60 17.84 -21.24 13.36
CA GLN A 60 17.86 -22.68 13.08
C GLN A 60 18.00 -23.58 14.32
N PRO A 61 18.86 -23.29 15.32
CA PRO A 61 19.00 -24.12 16.52
C PRO A 61 17.72 -24.27 17.35
N TYR A 62 16.80 -23.30 17.23
CA TYR A 62 15.55 -23.24 17.99
C TYR A 62 14.31 -23.45 17.10
N GLY A 63 14.53 -23.76 15.83
CA GLY A 63 13.49 -23.91 14.81
C GLY A 63 12.43 -24.93 15.23
N SER A 64 11.25 -24.44 15.58
CA SER A 64 10.12 -25.26 15.99
C SER A 64 8.82 -24.63 15.52
N LEU A 65 7.77 -25.43 15.37
CA LEU A 65 6.46 -24.93 14.96
C LEU A 65 5.92 -23.86 15.93
N VAL A 66 6.19 -24.01 17.23
CA VAL A 66 5.82 -23.01 18.25
C VAL A 66 6.56 -21.70 18.01
N LEU A 67 7.87 -21.75 17.77
CA LEU A 67 8.65 -20.55 17.48
C LEU A 67 8.22 -19.88 16.16
N ASN A 68 7.92 -20.67 15.11
CA ASN A 68 7.35 -20.15 13.85
C ASN A 68 6.06 -19.35 14.10
N LEU A 69 5.15 -19.89 14.93
CA LEU A 69 3.91 -19.20 15.28
C LEU A 69 4.17 -17.91 16.04
N VAL A 70 5.07 -17.92 17.02
CA VAL A 70 5.45 -16.72 17.79
C VAL A 70 6.02 -15.65 16.86
N CYS A 71 6.98 -16.00 16.00
CA CYS A 71 7.56 -15.08 15.03
C CYS A 71 6.50 -14.50 14.08
N SER A 72 5.57 -15.33 13.60
CA SER A 72 4.48 -14.89 12.72
C SER A 72 3.53 -13.94 13.43
N ILE A 73 3.14 -14.23 14.67
CA ILE A 73 2.27 -13.37 15.48
C ILE A 73 2.92 -12.01 15.74
N ILE A 74 4.23 -11.95 15.98
CA ILE A 74 4.98 -10.71 16.17
C ILE A 74 5.09 -9.92 14.85
N LEU A 75 5.26 -10.60 13.72
CA LEU A 75 5.39 -9.96 12.42
C LEU A 75 4.12 -9.19 12.00
N LEU A 76 2.93 -9.72 12.29
CA LEU A 76 1.65 -9.10 11.90
C LEU A 76 1.47 -7.65 12.40
N PRO A 77 1.57 -7.33 13.71
CA PRO A 77 1.43 -5.96 14.21
C PRO A 77 2.56 -5.04 13.73
N ILE A 78 3.78 -5.57 13.58
CA ILE A 78 4.91 -4.80 13.05
C ILE A 78 4.66 -4.43 11.58
N GLY A 79 4.26 -5.40 10.75
CA GLY A 79 3.96 -5.19 9.34
C GLY A 79 2.82 -4.19 9.13
N TYR A 80 1.75 -4.31 9.92
CA TYR A 80 0.65 -3.33 9.90
C TYR A 80 1.14 -1.91 10.27
N SER A 81 1.98 -1.79 11.30
CA SER A 81 2.54 -0.51 11.73
C SER A 81 3.42 0.13 10.66
N ILE A 82 4.28 -0.66 10.00
CA ILE A 82 5.11 -0.21 8.87
C ILE A 82 4.22 0.27 7.71
N ALA A 83 3.21 -0.51 7.31
CA ALA A 83 2.28 -0.12 6.25
C ALA A 83 1.57 1.20 6.56
N ARG A 84 1.17 1.40 7.82
CA ARG A 84 0.51 2.63 8.27
C ARG A 84 1.44 3.84 8.25
N VAL A 85 2.70 3.68 8.67
CA VAL A 85 3.72 4.73 8.61
C VAL A 85 4.02 5.10 7.17
N PHE A 86 4.24 4.11 6.31
CA PHE A 86 4.50 4.33 4.88
C PHE A 86 3.34 5.07 4.21
N TYR A 87 2.11 4.60 4.42
CA TYR A 87 0.91 5.25 3.87
C TYR A 87 0.77 6.71 4.32
N LYS A 88 0.94 7.00 5.62
CA LYS A 88 0.85 8.37 6.14
C LYS A 88 2.01 9.26 5.67
N GLY A 89 3.21 8.70 5.57
CA GLY A 89 4.43 9.42 5.19
C GLY A 89 4.45 9.85 3.73
N TYR A 90 3.74 9.12 2.85
CA TYR A 90 3.68 9.41 1.41
C TYR A 90 2.98 10.74 1.09
N TYR A 91 2.02 11.19 1.92
CA TYR A 91 1.18 12.36 1.64
C TYR A 91 1.55 13.58 2.51
N ILE A 92 1.72 14.75 1.88
CA ILE A 92 1.71 16.03 2.61
C ILE A 92 0.25 16.38 2.89
N GLN A 93 -0.16 16.32 4.16
CA GLN A 93 -1.55 16.52 4.59
C GLN A 93 -1.95 18.01 4.67
N ASN A 94 -1.63 18.81 3.66
CA ASN A 94 -2.08 20.20 3.58
C ASN A 94 -3.44 20.27 2.86
N LYS A 95 -4.51 20.52 3.62
CA LYS A 95 -5.89 20.68 3.11
C LYS A 95 -6.17 22.07 2.50
N ASN A 96 -5.13 22.86 2.21
CA ASN A 96 -5.28 24.30 2.04
C ASN A 96 -5.81 24.77 0.68
N CYS A 97 -6.02 23.88 -0.31
CA CYS A 97 -6.63 24.26 -1.57
C CYS A 97 -7.76 23.30 -1.95
N GLY A 98 -9.01 23.78 -1.89
CA GLY A 98 -10.10 23.17 -2.65
C GLY A 98 -9.76 23.26 -4.14
N TYR A 99 -9.81 22.14 -4.84
CA TYR A 99 -9.46 22.08 -6.26
C TYR A 99 -10.75 22.03 -7.07
N TYR A 100 -11.06 23.12 -7.77
CA TYR A 100 -12.19 23.17 -8.71
C TYR A 100 -11.75 22.50 -10.01
N LEU A 101 -12.56 21.54 -10.48
CA LEU A 101 -12.28 20.74 -11.66
C LEU A 101 -13.46 20.85 -12.61
N ASP A 102 -13.17 21.15 -13.87
CA ASP A 102 -14.15 21.07 -14.95
C ASP A 102 -14.62 19.61 -15.14
N GLN A 103 -15.86 19.41 -15.59
CA GLN A 103 -16.49 18.09 -15.71
C GLN A 103 -15.76 17.16 -16.67
N GLU A 104 -15.23 17.70 -17.77
CA GLU A 104 -14.45 16.93 -18.75
C GLU A 104 -13.15 16.40 -18.14
N ASN A 105 -12.48 17.22 -17.32
CA ASN A 105 -11.29 16.82 -16.60
C ASN A 105 -11.60 15.77 -15.52
N LEU A 106 -12.77 15.85 -14.87
CA LEU A 106 -13.21 14.87 -13.88
C LEU A 106 -13.34 13.46 -14.48
N LEU A 107 -13.99 13.36 -15.64
CA LEU A 107 -14.18 12.08 -16.35
C LEU A 107 -12.84 11.48 -16.78
N ASN A 108 -11.91 12.30 -17.27
CA ASN A 108 -10.57 11.85 -17.62
C ASN A 108 -9.80 11.31 -16.38
N TYR A 109 -9.87 12.02 -15.25
CA TYR A 109 -9.26 11.53 -14.00
C TYR A 109 -9.92 10.27 -13.45
N GLU A 110 -11.23 10.11 -13.63
CA GLU A 110 -11.93 8.86 -13.28
C GLU A 110 -11.39 7.69 -14.11
N GLU A 111 -11.28 7.86 -15.43
CA GLU A 111 -10.80 6.81 -16.33
C GLU A 111 -9.36 6.40 -16.00
N GLN A 112 -8.48 7.39 -15.80
CA GLN A 112 -7.09 7.14 -15.41
C GLN A 112 -7.00 6.50 -14.02
N GLY A 113 -7.81 6.97 -13.07
CA GLY A 113 -7.92 6.40 -11.73
C GLY A 113 -8.38 4.94 -11.76
N LYS A 114 -9.29 4.57 -12.66
CA LYS A 114 -9.74 3.18 -12.86
C LYS A 114 -8.63 2.30 -13.42
N LYS A 115 -7.91 2.77 -14.44
CA LYS A 115 -6.72 2.07 -14.98
C LYS A 115 -5.64 1.88 -13.90
N GLN A 116 -5.47 2.85 -13.00
CA GLN A 116 -4.55 2.73 -11.87
C GLN A 116 -5.04 1.70 -10.85
N PHE A 117 -6.32 1.75 -10.49
CA PHE A 117 -6.94 0.80 -9.56
C PHE A 117 -6.79 -0.65 -10.04
N VAL A 118 -6.99 -0.92 -11.33
CA VAL A 118 -6.78 -2.27 -11.90
C VAL A 118 -5.33 -2.73 -11.73
N ARG A 119 -4.35 -1.85 -12.00
CA ARG A 119 -2.93 -2.17 -11.80
C ARG A 119 -2.60 -2.44 -10.32
N GLU A 120 -3.16 -1.65 -9.41
CA GLU A 120 -3.00 -1.86 -7.96
C GLU A 120 -3.64 -3.19 -7.51
N CYS A 121 -4.81 -3.56 -8.04
CA CYS A 121 -5.44 -4.85 -7.78
C CYS A 121 -4.57 -6.02 -8.25
N ILE A 122 -4.02 -5.95 -9.47
CA ILE A 122 -3.12 -6.98 -10.00
C ILE A 122 -1.86 -7.09 -9.12
N GLY A 123 -1.23 -5.95 -8.79
CA GLY A 123 -0.05 -5.93 -7.91
C GLY A 123 -0.35 -6.49 -6.52
N THR A 124 -1.53 -6.22 -5.97
CA THR A 124 -1.98 -6.76 -4.68
C THR A 124 -2.21 -8.28 -4.78
N LEU A 125 -2.82 -8.76 -5.86
CA LEU A 125 -3.01 -10.20 -6.09
C LEU A 125 -1.67 -10.93 -6.17
N CYS A 126 -0.70 -10.40 -6.92
CA CYS A 126 0.66 -10.93 -6.95
C CYS A 126 1.30 -10.93 -5.56
N SER A 127 1.08 -9.87 -4.77
CA SER A 127 1.60 -9.75 -3.41
C SER A 127 0.99 -10.78 -2.45
N ILE A 128 -0.30 -11.12 -2.61
CA ILE A 128 -0.97 -12.19 -1.86
C ILE A 128 -0.33 -13.54 -2.20
N VAL A 129 -0.07 -13.81 -3.49
CA VAL A 129 0.59 -15.07 -3.91
C VAL A 129 1.99 -15.16 -3.30
N VAL A 130 2.79 -14.09 -3.38
CA VAL A 130 4.13 -14.04 -2.75
C VAL A 130 4.04 -14.20 -1.23
N MET A 131 3.06 -13.58 -0.59
CA MET A 131 2.82 -13.71 0.85
C MET A 131 2.57 -15.17 1.25
N ILE A 132 1.66 -15.85 0.54
CA ILE A 132 1.31 -17.25 0.79
C ILE A 132 2.54 -18.14 0.59
N ILE A 133 3.25 -18.00 -0.54
CA ILE A 133 4.45 -18.79 -0.83
C ILE A 133 5.52 -18.56 0.25
N GLY A 134 5.77 -17.31 0.64
CA GLY A 134 6.75 -16.97 1.69
C GLY A 134 6.42 -17.63 3.03
N PHE A 135 5.16 -17.56 3.47
CA PHE A 135 4.73 -18.23 4.69
C PHE A 135 4.80 -19.76 4.59
N VAL A 136 4.42 -20.36 3.46
CA VAL A 136 4.59 -21.80 3.24
C VAL A 136 6.06 -22.19 3.34
N VAL A 137 6.96 -21.41 2.72
CA VAL A 137 8.41 -21.65 2.81
C VAL A 137 8.89 -21.59 4.26
N PHE A 138 8.41 -20.61 5.02
CA PHE A 138 8.77 -20.47 6.43
C PHE A 138 8.29 -21.63 7.29
N PHE A 139 7.02 -22.02 7.19
CA PHE A 139 6.45 -23.07 8.04
C PHE A 139 6.92 -24.48 7.67
N VAL A 140 7.20 -24.75 6.38
CA VAL A 140 7.60 -26.08 5.91
C VAL A 140 9.11 -26.28 6.02
N PHE A 141 9.91 -25.29 5.64
CA PHE A 141 11.37 -25.42 5.59
C PHE A 141 12.09 -24.75 6.77
N ASN A 142 11.36 -24.13 7.70
CA ASN A 142 11.91 -23.37 8.84
C ASN A 142 12.92 -22.30 8.39
N GLN A 143 12.74 -21.74 7.19
CA GLN A 143 13.64 -20.72 6.63
C GLN A 143 13.12 -19.31 6.93
N LEU A 144 13.84 -18.55 7.74
CA LEU A 144 13.43 -17.22 8.19
C LEU A 144 13.30 -16.22 7.02
N GLN A 145 13.97 -16.47 5.90
CA GLN A 145 13.80 -15.72 4.65
C GLN A 145 12.35 -15.80 4.14
N GLY A 146 11.69 -16.96 4.30
CA GLY A 146 10.29 -17.15 3.96
C GLY A 146 9.38 -16.21 4.77
N LEU A 147 9.66 -16.04 6.06
CA LEU A 147 8.90 -15.14 6.95
C LEU A 147 9.02 -13.68 6.48
N ILE A 148 10.23 -13.28 6.07
CA ILE A 148 10.49 -11.91 5.59
C ILE A 148 9.79 -11.67 4.25
N ILE A 149 9.91 -12.59 3.30
CA ILE A 149 9.23 -12.49 1.99
C ILE A 149 7.71 -12.45 2.20
N GLY A 150 7.19 -13.32 3.06
CA GLY A 150 5.79 -13.33 3.48
C GLY A 150 5.35 -11.99 4.06
N GLY A 151 6.15 -11.44 4.97
CA GLY A 151 5.94 -10.14 5.62
C GLY A 151 5.93 -8.96 4.66
N ILE A 152 6.80 -8.95 3.65
CA ILE A 152 6.80 -7.90 2.62
C ILE A 152 5.48 -7.93 1.83
N GLY A 153 5.03 -9.12 1.40
CA GLY A 153 3.74 -9.28 0.74
C GLY A 153 2.58 -8.79 1.61
N TYR A 154 2.59 -9.15 2.89
CA TYR A 154 1.60 -8.70 3.88
C TYR A 154 1.57 -7.16 4.03
N ILE A 155 2.73 -6.51 4.08
CA ILE A 155 2.82 -5.04 4.15
C ILE A 155 2.19 -4.40 2.91
N VAL A 156 2.49 -4.90 1.70
CA VAL A 156 1.93 -4.37 0.45
C VAL A 156 0.40 -4.50 0.43
N VAL A 157 -0.13 -5.65 0.85
CA VAL A 157 -1.59 -5.85 0.97
C VAL A 157 -2.21 -4.84 1.91
N TRP A 158 -1.60 -4.59 3.08
CA TRP A 158 -2.11 -3.58 4.01
C TRP A 158 -2.04 -2.16 3.47
N ILE A 159 -0.98 -1.79 2.73
CA ILE A 159 -0.91 -0.48 2.06
C ILE A 159 -2.09 -0.32 1.10
N PHE A 160 -2.41 -1.35 0.32
CA PHE A 160 -3.56 -1.33 -0.57
C PHE A 160 -4.88 -1.21 0.18
N LEU A 161 -5.07 -1.97 1.27
CA LEU A 161 -6.29 -1.87 2.09
C LEU A 161 -6.45 -0.49 2.74
N LEU A 162 -5.35 0.12 3.20
CA LEU A 162 -5.34 1.49 3.75
C LEU A 162 -5.70 2.56 2.72
N MET A 163 -5.58 2.26 1.41
CA MET A 163 -6.05 3.13 0.33
C MET A 163 -7.58 3.09 0.12
N ASN A 164 -8.32 2.32 0.93
CA ASN A 164 -9.78 2.19 0.88
C ASN A 164 -10.31 1.81 -0.52
N PRO A 165 -9.89 0.66 -1.07
CA PRO A 165 -10.19 0.27 -2.46
C PRO A 165 -11.70 0.15 -2.73
N TYR A 166 -12.47 -0.29 -1.73
CA TYR A 166 -13.92 -0.39 -1.82
C TYR A 166 -14.59 0.99 -1.95
N SER A 167 -14.19 1.96 -1.12
CA SER A 167 -14.70 3.34 -1.20
C SER A 167 -14.34 3.98 -2.54
N ARG A 168 -13.15 3.68 -3.08
CA ARG A 168 -12.70 4.13 -4.41
C ARG A 168 -13.59 3.58 -5.52
N LEU A 169 -13.93 2.29 -5.46
CA LEU A 169 -14.86 1.67 -6.43
C LEU A 169 -16.26 2.27 -6.36
N GLN A 170 -16.79 2.51 -5.16
CA GLN A 170 -18.09 3.17 -4.99
C GLN A 170 -18.08 4.58 -5.57
N LEU A 171 -16.98 5.32 -5.37
CA LEU A 171 -16.84 6.68 -5.88
C LEU A 171 -16.91 6.73 -7.41
N TYR A 172 -16.19 5.84 -8.10
CA TYR A 172 -16.26 5.77 -9.56
C TYR A 172 -17.67 5.49 -10.08
N LYS A 173 -18.41 4.58 -9.42
CA LYS A 173 -19.82 4.32 -9.76
C LYS A 173 -20.70 5.56 -9.59
N LYS A 174 -20.46 6.38 -8.55
CA LYS A 174 -21.21 7.63 -8.32
C LYS A 174 -20.90 8.70 -9.36
N ILE A 175 -19.63 8.83 -9.77
CA ILE A 175 -19.22 9.75 -10.85
C ILE A 175 -19.92 9.36 -12.16
N GLN A 176 -19.90 8.06 -12.52
CA GLN A 176 -20.55 7.56 -13.74
C GLN A 176 -22.08 7.76 -13.77
N ARG A 177 -22.72 7.75 -12.60
CA ARG A 177 -24.17 8.03 -12.46
C ARG A 177 -24.51 9.51 -12.47
N GLY A 178 -23.53 10.41 -12.54
CA GLY A 178 -23.73 11.85 -12.46
C GLY A 178 -24.20 12.34 -11.08
N GLU A 179 -24.06 11.52 -10.03
CA GLU A 179 -24.42 11.88 -8.65
C GLU A 179 -23.44 12.90 -8.04
N ILE A 180 -22.23 12.98 -8.61
CA ILE A 180 -21.19 13.93 -8.22
C ILE A 180 -21.01 14.92 -9.38
N LYS A 181 -21.53 16.14 -9.19
CA LYS A 181 -21.28 17.30 -10.04
C LYS A 181 -20.34 18.21 -9.25
N LEU A 182 -19.09 18.32 -9.71
CA LEU A 182 -18.09 19.21 -9.14
C LEU A 182 -18.04 20.51 -9.94
#